data_AF-A0A2D6F3I7-F1
#
_entry.id   AF-A0A2D6F3I7-F1
#
_cell.length_a   1.000
_cell.length_b   1.000
_cell.length_c   1.000
_cell.angle_alpha   90.00
_cell.angle_beta   90.00
_cell.angle_gamma   90.00
#
_symmetry.space_group_name_H-M   'P 1'
#
loop_
_entity.id
_entity.type
_entity.pdbx_description
1 polymer ?
#
loop_
_entity_poly.entity_id
_entity_poly.type
_entity_poly.pdbx_seq_one_letter_code
_entity_poly.pdbx_strand_id
1 'polypeptide(L)'
;MLIEICSGAWTQYRNGVVYSVQHEDFESAIMFMHGMVAMLPPADRPQLAPIPVAKDLQQDLVNKTAKWRWCVDANFAIEDAISKWIYKNLDKAQI
;
A
#
# COMPACT_ATOMS: atom_id res chain seq x y z
N MET A 1 -13.02 -10.50 15.77
CA MET A 1 -12.69 -11.25 14.53
C MET A 1 -11.37 -10.73 13.97
N LEU A 2 -10.42 -11.58 13.52
CA LEU A 2 -9.09 -11.13 13.03
C LEU A 2 -9.20 -10.06 11.93
N ILE A 3 -10.21 -10.20 11.05
CA ILE A 3 -10.53 -9.22 10.00
C ILE A 3 -10.86 -7.84 10.57
N GLU A 4 -11.58 -7.75 11.70
CA GLU A 4 -11.93 -6.45 12.32
C GLU A 4 -10.69 -5.74 12.88
N ILE A 5 -9.78 -6.49 13.52
CA ILE A 5 -8.51 -5.97 14.02
C ILE A 5 -7.68 -5.45 12.85
N CYS A 6 -7.58 -6.24 11.77
CA CYS A 6 -6.86 -5.83 10.58
C CYS A 6 -7.51 -4.61 9.89
N SER A 7 -8.84 -4.54 9.85
CA SER A 7 -9.58 -3.41 9.28
C SER A 7 -9.28 -2.08 9.99
N GLY A 8 -9.21 -2.09 11.32
CA GLY A 8 -8.82 -0.92 12.11
C GLY A 8 -7.41 -0.43 11.76
N ALA A 9 -6.44 -1.35 11.67
CA ALA A 9 -5.06 -1.00 11.33
C ALA A 9 -4.91 -0.55 9.86
N TRP A 10 -5.54 -1.21 8.89
CA TRP A 10 -5.54 -0.76 7.50
C TRP A 10 -6.14 0.62 7.33
N THR A 11 -7.17 0.97 8.09
CA THR A 11 -7.73 2.33 8.10
C THR A 11 -6.69 3.36 8.54
N GLN A 12 -5.89 3.08 9.57
CA GLN A 12 -4.81 3.98 10.00
C GLN A 12 -3.74 4.14 8.92
N TYR A 13 -3.32 3.05 8.27
CA TYR A 13 -2.36 3.10 7.18
C TYR A 13 -2.90 3.88 5.96
N ARG A 14 -4.16 3.67 5.57
CA ARG A 14 -4.82 4.41 4.48
C ARG A 14 -4.84 5.91 4.74
N ASN A 15 -5.19 6.31 5.97
CA ASN A 15 -5.14 7.71 6.37
C ASN A 15 -3.72 8.27 6.23
N GLY A 16 -2.71 7.52 6.70
CA GLY A 16 -1.29 7.86 6.54
C GLY A 16 -0.89 8.05 5.08
N VAL A 17 -1.29 7.15 4.18
CA VAL A 17 -1.06 7.26 2.73
C VAL A 17 -1.66 8.55 2.18
N VAL A 18 -2.94 8.82 2.46
CA VAL A 18 -3.64 10.01 1.95
C VAL A 18 -2.96 11.29 2.42
N TYR A 19 -2.68 11.43 3.72
CA TYR A 19 -2.04 12.62 4.26
C TYR A 19 -0.64 12.83 3.71
N SER A 20 0.15 11.76 3.56
CA SER A 20 1.51 11.84 3.03
C SER A 20 1.50 12.30 1.56
N VAL A 21 0.63 11.72 0.73
CA VAL A 21 0.49 12.10 -0.69
C VAL A 21 0.03 13.54 -0.84
N GLN A 22 -0.89 14.03 0.00
CA GLN A 22 -1.35 15.42 0.00
C GLN A 22 -0.24 16.43 0.27
N HIS A 23 0.81 16.03 1.01
CA HIS A 23 1.96 16.87 1.35
C HIS A 23 3.19 16.57 0.47
N GLU A 24 3.02 15.82 -0.62
CA GLU A 24 4.11 15.34 -1.49
C GLU A 24 5.21 14.53 -0.76
N ASP A 25 4.91 13.99 0.44
CA ASP A 25 5.81 13.12 1.18
C ASP A 25 5.62 11.66 0.71
N PHE A 26 6.21 11.35 -0.44
CA PHE A 26 6.07 10.03 -1.03
C PHE A 26 6.80 8.93 -0.25
N GLU A 27 7.83 9.26 0.53
CA GLU A 27 8.55 8.26 1.34
C GLU A 27 7.67 7.75 2.47
N SER A 28 7.00 8.66 3.19
CA SER A 28 6.02 8.27 4.21
C SER A 28 4.87 7.47 3.60
N ALA A 29 4.37 7.89 2.42
CA ALA A 29 3.33 7.14 1.71
C ALA A 29 3.77 5.69 1.40
N ILE A 30 4.98 5.52 0.86
CA ILE A 30 5.59 4.21 0.57
C ILE A 30 5.70 3.37 1.86
N MET A 31 6.13 3.97 2.97
CA MET A 31 6.24 3.27 4.26
C MET A 31 4.88 2.78 4.76
N PHE A 32 3.84 3.60 4.70
CA PHE A 32 2.49 3.19 5.09
C PHE A 32 1.95 2.07 4.19
N MET A 33 2.21 2.12 2.87
CA MET A 33 1.85 1.05 1.93
C MET A 33 2.55 -0.27 2.25
N HIS A 34 3.84 -0.24 2.62
CA HIS A 34 4.53 -1.44 3.10
C HIS A 34 3.92 -2.00 4.38
N GLY A 35 3.46 -1.14 5.30
CA GLY A 35 2.68 -1.54 6.46
C GLY A 35 1.40 -2.30 6.09
N MET A 36 0.65 -1.80 5.11
CA MET A 36 -0.56 -2.46 4.60
C MET A 36 -0.28 -3.84 4.01
N VAL A 37 0.82 -3.99 3.25
CA VAL A 37 1.26 -5.28 2.69
C VAL A 37 1.68 -6.25 3.79
N ALA A 38 2.44 -5.79 4.79
CA ALA A 38 2.95 -6.63 5.86
C ALA A 38 1.83 -7.29 6.68
N MET A 39 0.68 -6.62 6.76
CA MET A 39 -0.53 -7.11 7.42
C MET A 39 -1.22 -8.28 6.70
N LEU A 40 -0.96 -8.48 5.41
CA LEU A 40 -1.45 -9.65 4.69
C LEU A 40 -0.57 -10.88 4.99
N PRO A 41 -1.16 -12.09 5.06
CA PRO A 41 -0.38 -13.32 5.08
C PRO A 41 0.56 -13.39 3.88
N PRO A 42 1.77 -13.98 4.01
CA PRO A 42 2.76 -13.98 2.94
C PRO A 42 2.25 -14.48 1.58
N ALA A 43 1.33 -15.45 1.59
CA ALA A 43 0.75 -16.03 0.37
C ALA A 43 -0.23 -15.10 -0.36
N ASP A 44 -0.77 -14.08 0.32
CA ASP A 44 -1.77 -13.15 -0.23
C ASP A 44 -1.18 -11.74 -0.44
N ARG A 45 0.13 -11.54 -0.22
CA ARG A 45 0.80 -10.25 -0.45
C ARG A 45 0.90 -9.96 -1.96
N PRO A 46 0.57 -8.73 -2.41
CA PRO A 46 0.77 -8.35 -3.79
C PRO A 46 2.26 -8.22 -4.11
N GLN A 47 2.62 -8.46 -5.37
CA GLN A 47 3.94 -8.09 -5.88
C GLN A 47 3.90 -6.63 -6.34
N LEU A 48 4.68 -5.78 -5.67
CA LEU A 48 4.81 -4.37 -6.04
C LEU A 48 5.95 -4.17 -7.04
N ALA A 49 5.81 -3.16 -7.90
CA ALA A 49 6.90 -2.72 -8.74
C ALA A 49 8.09 -2.22 -7.87
N PRO A 50 9.32 -2.23 -8.38
CA PRO A 50 10.46 -1.63 -7.67
C PRO A 50 10.21 -0.13 -7.39
N ILE A 51 10.58 0.33 -6.20
CA ILE A 51 10.48 1.74 -5.83
C ILE A 51 11.43 2.56 -6.71
N PRO A 52 10.97 3.68 -7.31
CA PRO A 52 11.82 4.58 -8.05
C PRO A 52 12.89 5.22 -7.13
N VAL A 53 14.16 5.06 -7.50
CA VAL A 53 15.30 5.66 -6.81
C VAL A 53 16.10 6.46 -7.82
N ALA A 54 16.33 7.74 -7.52
CA ALA A 54 17.16 8.61 -8.35
C ALA A 54 18.63 8.20 -8.26
N LYS A 55 19.32 8.09 -9.40
CA LYS A 55 20.75 7.79 -9.46
C LYS A 55 21.62 9.03 -9.58
N ASP A 56 21.03 10.14 -10.01
CA ASP A 56 21.69 11.42 -10.21
C ASP A 56 20.71 12.58 -9.95
N LEU A 57 21.25 13.79 -9.85
CA LEU A 57 20.49 15.02 -9.61
C LEU A 57 19.44 15.31 -10.68
N GLN A 58 19.68 14.93 -11.93
CA GLN A 58 18.75 15.18 -13.03
C GLN A 58 17.52 14.26 -12.92
N GLN A 59 17.75 13.00 -12.54
CA GLN A 59 16.69 12.04 -12.26
C GLN A 59 15.87 12.44 -11.05
N ASP A 60 16.48 13.05 -10.03
CA ASP A 60 15.76 13.47 -8.83
C ASP A 60 14.62 14.48 -9.14
N LEU A 61 14.84 15.37 -10.12
CA LEU A 61 13.84 16.33 -10.57
C LEU A 61 12.57 15.68 -11.14
N VAL A 62 12.70 14.50 -11.77
CA VAL A 62 11.57 13.74 -12.32
C VAL A 62 11.12 12.59 -11.42
N ASN A 63 11.91 12.27 -10.40
CA ASN A 63 11.69 11.15 -9.48
C ASN A 63 10.40 11.34 -8.66
N LYS A 64 10.04 12.58 -8.33
CA LYS A 64 8.77 12.89 -7.66
C LYS A 64 7.55 12.36 -8.44
N THR A 65 7.50 12.60 -9.75
CA THR A 65 6.40 12.12 -10.60
C THR A 65 6.43 10.59 -10.72
N ALA A 66 7.62 9.99 -10.81
CA ALA A 66 7.75 8.54 -10.84
C ALA A 66 7.26 7.89 -9.54
N LYS A 67 7.62 8.45 -8.38
CA LYS A 67 7.14 7.99 -7.07
C LYS A 67 5.65 8.19 -6.89
N TRP A 68 5.10 9.33 -7.33
CA TRP A 68 3.65 9.54 -7.32
C TRP A 68 2.92 8.46 -8.12
N ARG A 69 3.38 8.16 -9.35
CA ARG A 69 2.78 7.08 -10.17
C ARG A 69 2.90 5.73 -9.48
N TRP A 70 4.08 5.43 -8.95
CA TRP A 70 4.32 4.19 -8.20
C TRP A 70 3.34 4.07 -7.02
N CYS A 71 3.14 5.13 -6.23
CA CYS A 71 2.21 5.15 -5.12
C CYS A 71 0.77 4.87 -5.57
N VAL A 72 0.33 5.46 -6.69
CA VAL A 72 -1.01 5.20 -7.24
C VAL A 72 -1.16 3.72 -7.62
N ASP A 73 -0.22 3.18 -8.40
CA ASP A 73 -0.27 1.81 -8.89
C ASP A 73 -0.19 0.79 -7.73
N ALA A 74 0.73 1.03 -6.79
CA ALA A 74 0.91 0.19 -5.61
C ALA A 74 -0.34 0.19 -4.73
N ASN A 75 -0.97 1.35 -4.51
CA ASN A 75 -2.17 1.44 -3.68
C ASN A 75 -3.31 0.60 -4.25
N PHE A 76 -3.53 0.62 -5.57
CA PHE A 76 -4.53 -0.24 -6.21
C PHE A 76 -4.24 -1.73 -6.03
N ALA A 77 -2.98 -2.15 -6.23
CA ALA A 77 -2.58 -3.55 -6.06
C ALA A 77 -2.76 -4.04 -4.61
N ILE A 78 -2.47 -3.18 -3.64
CA ILE A 78 -2.63 -3.47 -2.21
C ILE A 78 -4.10 -3.62 -1.84
N GLU A 79 -4.95 -2.67 -2.24
CA GLU A 79 -6.38 -2.71 -1.94
C GLU A 79 -7.09 -3.92 -2.57
N ASP A 80 -6.71 -4.29 -3.79
CA ASP A 80 -7.20 -5.50 -4.45
C ASP A 80 -6.80 -6.77 -3.68
N ALA A 81 -5.54 -6.87 -3.25
CA ALA A 81 -5.06 -8.00 -2.43
C ALA A 81 -5.78 -8.09 -1.07
N ILE A 82 -5.97 -6.96 -0.40
CA ILE A 82 -6.76 -6.88 0.86
C ILE A 82 -8.18 -7.36 0.61
N SER A 83 -8.82 -6.87 -0.44
CA SER A 83 -10.20 -7.24 -0.78
C SER A 83 -10.31 -8.75 -1.05
N LYS A 84 -9.44 -9.31 -1.90
CA LYS A 84 -9.39 -10.75 -2.19
C LYS A 84 -9.18 -11.59 -0.94
N TRP A 85 -8.29 -11.17 -0.04
CA TRP A 85 -8.06 -11.84 1.22
C TRP A 85 -9.32 -11.81 2.11
N ILE A 86 -9.99 -10.66 2.23
CA ILE A 86 -11.24 -10.54 2.99
C ILE A 86 -12.29 -11.51 2.43
N TYR A 87 -12.58 -11.47 1.13
CA TYR A 87 -13.56 -12.37 0.49
C TYR A 87 -13.26 -13.84 0.76
N LYS A 88 -12.00 -14.26 0.52
CA LYS A 88 -11.54 -15.64 0.75
C LYS A 88 -11.73 -16.12 2.19
N ASN A 89 -11.68 -15.21 3.18
CA ASN A 89 -11.82 -15.57 4.59
C ASN A 89 -13.26 -15.40 5.11
N LEU A 90 -14.06 -14.51 4.52
CA LEU A 90 -15.50 -14.44 4.78
C LEU A 90 -16.22 -15.68 4.23
N ASP A 91 -15.89 -16.11 3.01
CA ASP A 91 -16.43 -17.34 2.41
C ASP A 91 -16.12 -18.59 3.26
N LYS A 92 -14.95 -18.62 3.90
CA LYS A 92 -14.54 -19.70 4.82
C LYS A 92 -15.19 -19.63 6.19
N ALA A 93 -15.65 -18.44 6.61
CA ALA A 93 -16.25 -18.24 7.92
C ALA A 93 -17.72 -18.68 7.99
N GLN A 94 -18.34 -19.05 6.86
CA GLN A 94 -19.75 -19.50 6.76
C GLN A 94 -20.69 -18.75 7.71
N ILE A 95 -20.88 -17.45 7.43
CA ILE A 95 -22.13 -16.75 7.74
C ILE A 95 -22.99 -16.79 6.47
#